data_AF-A0A2H9RP95-F1
#
_entry.id   AF-A0A2H9RP95-F1
#
_cell.length_a   1.000
_cell.length_b   1.000
_cell.length_c   1.000
_cell.angle_alpha   90.00
_cell.angle_beta   90.00
_cell.angle_gamma   90.00
#
_symmetry.space_group_name_H-M   'P 1'
#
loop_
_entity.id
_entity.type
_entity.pdbx_description
1 polymer ?
#
loop_
_entity_poly.entity_id
_entity_poly.type
_entity_poly.pdbx_seq_one_letter_code
_entity_poly.pdbx_strand_id
1 'polypeptide(L)'
;MASIIIIPIILVAIIGLSGYLVYRFVLYDLYCKRFVNKSLQKYNIKKTPSQIIKEYYDIKGEKISHQEIQNLEKNYRQNEPDQFLVMYDVIRDNQKNKEND
;
A
#
# COMPACT_ATOMS: atom_id res chain seq x y z
N MET A 1 20.05 -38.67 -25.35
CA MET A 1 18.59 -38.46 -25.45
C MET A 1 17.99 -37.75 -24.23
N ALA A 2 18.38 -38.10 -22.99
CA ALA A 2 17.84 -37.43 -21.78
C ALA A 2 18.09 -35.91 -21.70
N SER A 3 19.28 -35.43 -22.06
CA SER A 3 19.64 -33.99 -21.99
C SER A 3 18.74 -33.10 -22.86
N ILE A 4 18.30 -33.60 -24.01
CA ILE A 4 17.45 -32.86 -24.96
C ILE A 4 16.06 -32.57 -24.36
N ILE A 5 15.58 -33.43 -23.45
CA ILE A 5 14.28 -33.28 -22.77
C ILE A 5 14.43 -32.45 -21.49
N ILE A 6 15.56 -32.58 -20.78
CA ILE A 6 15.77 -31.93 -19.49
C ILE A 6 15.98 -30.41 -19.62
N ILE A 7 16.75 -29.97 -20.61
CA ILE A 7 17.03 -28.54 -20.85
C ILE A 7 15.75 -27.69 -21.01
N PRO A 8 14.78 -28.05 -21.88
CA PRO A 8 13.57 -27.24 -22.04
C PRO A 8 12.68 -27.24 -20.78
N ILE A 9 12.62 -28.34 -20.04
CA ILE A 9 11.84 -28.42 -18.79
C ILE A 9 12.40 -27.45 -17.75
N ILE A 10 13.73 -27.44 -17.58
CA ILE A 10 14.40 -26.52 -16.64
C ILE A 10 14.15 -25.06 -17.06
N LEU A 11 14.20 -24.78 -18.37
CA LEU A 11 13.99 -23.43 -18.90
C LEU A 11 12.57 -22.93 -18.62
N VAL A 12 11.55 -23.77 -18.84
CA VAL A 12 10.15 -23.47 -18.49
C VAL A 12 9.98 -23.28 -16.99
N ALA A 13 10.62 -24.11 -16.16
CA ALA A 13 10.56 -23.98 -14.71
C ALA A 13 11.16 -22.64 -14.23
N ILE A 14 12.32 -22.24 -14.76
CA ILE A 14 12.97 -20.96 -14.42
C ILE A 14 12.10 -19.78 -14.84
N ILE A 15 11.53 -19.80 -16.05
CA ILE A 15 10.65 -18.72 -16.53
C ILE A 15 9.39 -18.65 -15.66
N GLY A 16 8.77 -19.79 -15.35
CA GLY A 16 7.56 -19.85 -14.53
C GLY A 16 7.81 -19.32 -13.11
N LEU A 17 8.89 -19.73 -12.47
CA LEU A 17 9.27 -19.24 -11.14
C LEU A 17 9.57 -17.74 -11.17
N SER A 18 10.35 -17.29 -12.16
CA SER A 18 10.73 -15.89 -12.29
C SER A 18 9.53 -14.99 -12.54
N GLY A 19 8.62 -15.42 -13.42
CA GLY A 19 7.36 -14.72 -13.70
C GLY A 19 6.47 -14.64 -12.46
N TYR A 20 6.35 -15.72 -11.70
CA TYR A 20 5.59 -15.73 -10.44
C TYR A 20 6.17 -14.76 -9.41
N LEU A 21 7.50 -14.74 -9.25
CA LEU A 21 8.18 -13.81 -8.34
C LEU A 21 7.93 -12.35 -8.74
N VAL A 22 8.09 -12.00 -10.02
CA VAL A 22 7.81 -10.64 -10.52
C VAL A 22 6.35 -10.27 -10.28
N TYR A 23 5.41 -11.17 -10.55
CA TYR A 23 3.98 -10.93 -10.30
C TYR A 23 3.71 -10.64 -8.82
N ARG A 24 4.22 -11.50 -7.93
CA ARG A 24 3.96 -11.40 -6.50
C ARG A 24 4.62 -10.18 -5.85
N PHE A 25 5.83 -9.81 -6.26
CA PHE A 25 6.58 -8.73 -5.59
C PHE A 25 6.36 -7.36 -6.22
N VAL A 26 6.21 -7.28 -7.55
CA VAL A 26 6.14 -6.00 -8.26
C VAL A 26 4.71 -5.67 -8.64
N LEU A 27 4.03 -6.55 -9.38
CA LEU A 27 2.69 -6.27 -9.89
C LEU A 27 1.68 -6.13 -8.75
N TYR A 28 1.73 -7.02 -7.76
CA TYR A 28 0.83 -6.98 -6.61
C TYR A 28 0.97 -5.67 -5.81
N ASP A 29 2.20 -5.24 -5.52
CA ASP A 29 2.46 -4.01 -4.76
C ASP A 29 1.98 -2.76 -5.53
N LEU A 30 2.24 -2.71 -6.84
CA LEU A 30 1.75 -1.64 -7.71
C LEU A 30 0.22 -1.61 -7.80
N TYR A 31 -0.43 -2.77 -7.86
CA TYR A 31 -1.89 -2.87 -7.87
C TYR A 31 -2.50 -2.31 -6.59
N CYS A 32 -1.97 -2.70 -5.42
CA CYS A 32 -2.45 -2.22 -4.13
C CYS A 32 -2.29 -0.69 -4.01
N LYS A 33 -1.12 -0.16 -4.41
CA LYS A 33 -0.87 1.30 -4.43
C LYS A 33 -1.87 2.03 -5.32
N ARG A 34 -2.11 1.53 -6.53
CA ARG A 34 -3.05 2.15 -7.47
C ARG A 34 -4.49 2.06 -6.99
N PHE A 35 -4.89 0.93 -6.41
CA PHE A 35 -6.22 0.71 -5.87
C PHE A 35 -6.54 1.69 -4.74
N VAL A 36 -5.67 1.78 -3.73
CA VAL A 36 -5.87 2.70 -2.60
C VAL A 36 -5.88 4.15 -3.07
N ASN A 37 -4.96 4.55 -3.95
CA ASN A 37 -4.93 5.92 -4.46
C ASN A 37 -6.21 6.27 -5.25
N LYS A 38 -6.73 5.33 -6.05
CA LYS A 38 -7.99 5.50 -6.78
C LYS A 38 -9.19 5.56 -5.82
N SER A 39 -9.16 4.77 -4.73
CA SER A 39 -10.19 4.82 -3.69
C SER A 39 -10.20 6.19 -3.00
N LEU A 40 -9.06 6.70 -2.55
CA LEU A 40 -8.93 8.02 -1.96
C LEU A 40 -9.41 9.13 -2.91
N GLN A 41 -9.02 9.04 -4.19
CA GLN A 41 -9.47 9.98 -5.22
C GLN A 41 -10.99 9.94 -5.43
N LYS A 42 -11.61 8.75 -5.37
CA LYS A 42 -13.08 8.58 -5.48
C LYS A 42 -13.81 9.34 -4.37
N TYR A 43 -13.23 9.42 -3.18
CA TYR A 43 -13.77 10.19 -2.05
C TYR A 43 -13.32 11.66 -2.04
N ASN A 44 -12.74 12.17 -3.14
CA ASN A 44 -12.17 13.53 -3.24
C ASN A 44 -11.05 13.83 -2.23
N ILE A 45 -10.41 12.79 -1.69
CA ILE A 45 -9.29 12.93 -0.77
C ILE A 45 -8.04 13.20 -1.60
N LYS A 46 -7.54 14.43 -1.55
CA LYS A 46 -6.29 14.84 -2.24
C LYS A 46 -5.01 14.44 -1.48
N LYS A 47 -5.15 13.99 -0.24
CA LYS A 47 -4.01 13.61 0.61
C LYS A 47 -3.47 12.24 0.21
N THR A 48 -2.15 12.08 0.28
CA THR A 48 -1.52 10.78 0.05
C THR A 48 -1.71 9.85 1.25
N PRO A 49 -1.71 8.52 1.06
CA PRO A 49 -1.75 7.55 2.15
C PRO A 49 -0.75 7.84 3.27
N SER A 50 0.49 8.21 2.93
CA SER A 50 1.54 8.54 3.88
C SER A 50 1.24 9.82 4.67
N GLN A 51 0.62 10.82 4.03
CA GLN A 51 0.18 12.05 4.70
C GLN A 51 -0.96 11.79 5.67
N ILE A 52 -1.94 10.96 5.28
CA ILE A 52 -3.04 10.53 6.14
C ILE A 52 -2.49 9.83 7.39
N ILE A 53 -1.56 8.89 7.22
CA ILE A 53 -0.92 8.22 8.35
C ILE A 53 -0.20 9.24 9.24
N LYS A 54 0.66 10.09 8.66
CA LYS A 54 1.41 11.08 9.43
C LYS A 54 0.50 11.97 10.27
N GLU A 55 -0.55 12.53 9.67
CA GLU A 55 -1.47 13.44 10.37
C GLU A 55 -2.30 12.73 11.43
N TYR A 56 -2.75 11.50 11.17
CA TYR A 56 -3.52 10.73 12.14
C TYR A 56 -2.72 10.45 13.42
N TYR A 57 -1.46 10.02 13.28
CA TYR A 57 -0.58 9.78 14.42
C TYR A 57 -0.18 11.07 15.13
N ASP A 58 0.01 12.17 14.39
CA ASP A 58 0.27 13.50 14.96
C ASP A 58 -0.90 13.99 15.82
N ILE A 59 -2.15 13.79 15.37
CA ILE A 59 -3.37 14.08 16.15
C ILE A 59 -3.43 13.23 17.44
N LYS A 60 -2.94 12.00 17.39
CA LYS A 60 -2.83 11.13 18.57
C LYS A 60 -1.68 11.49 19.51
N GLY A 61 -0.79 12.41 19.13
CA GLY A 61 0.42 12.75 19.88
C GLY A 61 1.56 11.74 19.71
N GLU A 62 1.47 10.82 18.75
CA GLU A 62 2.50 9.83 18.43
C GLU A 62 3.37 10.32 17.27
N LYS A 63 4.67 10.53 17.52
CA LYS A 63 5.63 10.91 16.47
C LYS A 63 6.27 9.66 15.86
N ILE A 64 5.77 9.26 14.71
CA ILE A 64 6.29 8.14 13.92
C ILE A 64 7.38 8.59 12.94
N SER A 65 8.39 7.74 12.74
CA SER A 65 9.49 7.99 11.79
C SER A 65 9.01 7.84 10.33
N HIS A 66 9.73 8.45 9.39
CA HIS A 66 9.42 8.33 7.96
C HIS A 66 9.48 6.88 7.45
N GLN A 67 10.43 6.08 7.96
CA GLN A 67 10.54 4.66 7.61
C GLN A 67 9.34 3.86 8.13
N GLU A 68 8.86 4.21 9.32
CA GLU A 68 7.72 3.56 9.96
C GLU A 68 6.42 3.89 9.21
N ILE A 69 6.25 5.15 8.77
CA ILE A 69 5.15 5.55 7.89
C ILE A 69 5.14 4.70 6.61
N GLN A 70 6.30 4.48 5.96
CA GLN A 70 6.36 3.68 4.74
C GLN A 70 5.99 2.21 4.98
N ASN A 71 6.44 1.63 6.10
CA ASN A 71 6.10 0.26 6.49
C ASN A 71 4.61 0.11 6.79
N LEU A 72 4.04 1.04 7.56
CA LEU A 72 2.60 1.09 7.87
C LEU A 72 1.78 1.28 6.59
N GLU A 73 2.19 2.19 5.70
CA GLU A 73 1.54 2.41 4.42
C GLU A 73 1.52 1.13 3.57
N LYS A 74 2.64 0.40 3.51
CA LYS A 74 2.68 -0.88 2.79
C LYS A 74 1.75 -1.91 3.43
N ASN A 75 1.78 -2.04 4.75
CA ASN A 75 0.94 -2.99 5.48
C ASN A 75 -0.56 -2.70 5.28
N TYR A 76 -0.98 -1.46 5.52
CA TYR A 76 -2.38 -1.05 5.37
C TYR A 76 -2.85 -1.17 3.91
N ARG A 77 -2.01 -0.86 2.91
CA ARG A 77 -2.40 -1.07 1.50
C ARG A 77 -2.65 -2.53 1.14
N GLN A 78 -1.93 -3.46 1.74
CA GLN A 78 -2.00 -4.89 1.40
C GLN A 78 -3.05 -5.62 2.23
N ASN A 79 -3.21 -5.27 3.49
CA ASN A 79 -4.03 -6.02 4.44
C ASN A 79 -5.33 -5.29 4.83
N GLU A 80 -5.29 -3.96 5.00
CA GLU A 80 -6.40 -3.18 5.59
C GLU A 80 -6.59 -1.82 4.87
N PRO A 81 -6.94 -1.82 3.57
CA PRO A 81 -7.01 -0.60 2.77
C PRO A 81 -8.11 0.38 3.23
N ASP A 82 -9.15 -0.11 3.90
CA ASP A 82 -10.25 0.71 4.41
C ASP A 82 -9.82 1.60 5.59
N GLN A 83 -8.72 1.24 6.27
CA GLN A 83 -8.20 2.00 7.41
C GLN A 83 -7.79 3.42 7.02
N PHE A 84 -7.37 3.65 5.77
CA PHE A 84 -7.08 4.99 5.27
C PHE A 84 -8.30 5.93 5.30
N LEU A 85 -9.50 5.39 5.05
CA LEU A 85 -10.73 6.19 5.09
C LEU A 85 -11.11 6.53 6.53
N VAL A 86 -11.01 5.54 7.44
CA VAL A 86 -11.27 5.73 8.88
C VAL A 86 -10.30 6.76 9.47
N MET A 87 -9.01 6.66 9.17
CA MET A 87 -8.00 7.63 9.59
C MET A 87 -8.32 9.03 9.06
N TYR A 88 -8.74 9.13 7.80
CA TYR A 88 -9.11 10.40 7.19
C TYR A 88 -10.36 11.03 7.82
N ASP A 89 -11.37 10.23 8.16
CA ASP A 89 -12.56 10.72 8.85
C ASP A 89 -12.21 11.35 10.21
N VAL A 90 -11.33 10.70 10.99
CA VAL A 90 -10.82 11.26 12.26
C VAL A 90 -10.07 12.59 12.04
N ILE A 91 -9.23 12.67 11.00
CA ILE A 91 -8.52 13.91 10.65
C ILE A 91 -9.53 15.01 10.32
N ARG A 92 -10.52 14.72 9.48
CA ARG A 92 -11.54 15.68 9.05
C ARG A 92 -12.35 16.20 10.23
N ASP A 93 -12.73 15.33 11.15
CA ASP A 93 -13.52 15.71 12.33
C ASP A 93 -12.69 16.53 13.32
N ASN A 94 -11.40 16.21 13.49
CA ASN A 94 -10.48 17.03 14.28
C ASN A 94 -10.31 18.44 13.70
N GLN A 95 -10.23 18.56 12.38
CA GLN A 95 -10.14 19.85 11.69
C GLN A 95 -11.39 20.70 11.90
N LYS A 96 -12.58 20.10 11.77
CA LYS A 96 -13.85 20.80 12.04
C LYS A 96 -13.95 21.31 13.47
N ASN A 97 -13.52 20.53 14.45
CA ASN A 97 -13.54 20.97 15.85
C ASN A 97 -12.62 22.16 16.08
N LYS A 98 -11.44 22.19 15.45
CA LYS A 98 -10.50 23.32 15.54
C LYS A 98 -10.96 24.58 14.82
N GLU A 99 -11.82 24.46 13.81
CA GLU A 99 -12.42 25.64 13.14
C GLU A 99 -13.56 26.26 13.95
N ASN A 100 -14.13 25.52 14.91
CA ASN A 100 -15.25 25.96 15.74
C ASN A 100 -14.84 26.47 17.15
N ASP A 101 -13.56 26.38 17.51
CA ASP A 101 -12.94 26.97 18.72
C ASP A 101 -12.20 28.27 18.38
#